data_AF-A0A1W7ABX8-F1
#
_entry.id   AF-A0A1W7ABX8-F1
#
_cell.length_a   1.000
_cell.length_b   1.000
_cell.length_c   1.000
_cell.angle_alpha   90.00
_cell.angle_beta   90.00
_cell.angle_gamma   90.00
#
_symmetry.space_group_name_H-M   'P 1'
#
loop_
_entity.id
_entity.type
_entity.pdbx_description
1 polymer ?
#
loop_
_entity_poly.entity_id
_entity_poly.type
_entity_poly.pdbx_seq_one_letter_code
_entity_poly.pdbx_strand_id
1 'polypeptide(L)'
;MLQQCIKSLMNDIIRIEQYFEASKEGQQFNFVMDIQPFTETVDQHLTVLENNRAQVIGLPLMNEKKYELMIAHIKDLSVSCFFSKTSKKVFIDQLKAVKHELHYLNRMINT
;
A
#
# COMPACT_ATOMS: atom_id res chain seq x y z
N MET A 1 -3.75 -10.28 -15.00
CA MET A 1 -4.14 -10.38 -13.57
C MET A 1 -3.23 -9.53 -12.69
N LEU A 2 -1.90 -9.76 -12.70
CA LEU A 2 -0.93 -8.98 -11.92
C LEU A 2 -0.94 -7.46 -12.23
N GLN A 3 -0.99 -7.04 -13.50
CA GLN A 3 -1.04 -5.61 -13.87
C GLN A 3 -2.23 -4.88 -13.21
N GLN A 4 -3.41 -5.52 -13.20
CA GLN A 4 -4.60 -4.94 -12.59
C GLN A 4 -4.46 -4.86 -11.06
N CYS A 5 -3.86 -5.87 -10.44
CA CYS A 5 -3.55 -5.87 -9.01
C CYS A 5 -2.61 -4.72 -8.63
N ILE A 6 -1.54 -4.48 -9.40
CA ILE A 6 -0.64 -3.34 -9.14
C ILE A 6 -1.38 -2.00 -9.29
N LYS A 7 -2.25 -1.85 -10.30
CA LYS A 7 -3.09 -0.65 -10.44
C LYS A 7 -4.02 -0.45 -9.24
N SER A 8 -4.65 -1.52 -8.75
CA SER A 8 -5.47 -1.47 -7.53
C SER A 8 -4.66 -1.01 -6.32
N LEU A 9 -3.49 -1.59 -6.09
CA LEU A 9 -2.61 -1.18 -4.98
C LEU A 9 -2.13 0.27 -5.12
N MET A 10 -1.84 0.74 -6.34
CA MET A 10 -1.51 2.14 -6.57
C MET A 10 -2.68 3.08 -6.22
N ASN A 11 -3.92 2.68 -6.53
CA ASN A 11 -5.11 3.43 -6.12
C ASN A 11 -5.31 3.42 -4.60
N ASP A 12 -5.03 2.30 -3.93
CA ASP A 12 -5.07 2.23 -2.47
C ASP A 12 -4.06 3.20 -1.85
N ILE A 13 -2.86 3.31 -2.41
CA ILE A 13 -1.84 4.25 -1.95
C ILE A 13 -2.27 5.71 -2.12
N ILE A 14 -3.02 6.04 -3.18
CA ILE A 14 -3.61 7.37 -3.34
C ILE A 14 -4.64 7.63 -2.23
N ARG A 15 -5.51 6.65 -1.93
CA ARG A 15 -6.50 6.77 -0.86
C ARG A 15 -5.86 6.88 0.52
N ILE A 16 -4.81 6.10 0.79
CA ILE A 16 -3.99 6.18 2.00
C ILE A 16 -3.46 7.59 2.21
N GLU A 17 -2.93 8.22 1.17
CA GLU A 17 -2.43 9.60 1.24
C GLU A 17 -3.57 10.60 1.53
N GLN A 18 -4.73 10.43 0.89
CA GLN A 18 -5.91 11.26 1.13
C GLN A 18 -6.44 11.14 2.56
N TYR A 19 -6.58 9.92 3.08
CA TYR A 19 -7.02 9.69 4.46
C TYR A 19 -6.02 10.22 5.47
N PHE A 20 -4.72 10.09 5.18
CA PHE A 20 -3.68 10.65 6.03
C PHE A 20 -3.79 12.16 6.15
N GLU A 21 -3.85 12.89 5.03
CA GLU A 21 -3.98 14.35 5.09
C GLU A 21 -5.31 14.78 5.74
N ALA A 22 -6.43 14.12 5.43
CA ALA A 22 -7.71 14.38 6.09
C ALA A 22 -7.64 14.16 7.62
N SER A 23 -6.97 13.11 8.08
CA SER A 23 -6.75 12.86 9.51
C SER A 23 -5.90 13.96 10.17
N LYS A 24 -4.96 14.55 9.43
CA LYS A 24 -4.14 15.69 9.89
C LYS A 24 -4.92 16.98 9.96
N GLU A 25 -5.93 17.12 9.11
CA GLU A 25 -6.90 18.23 9.14
C GLU A 25 -7.98 18.06 10.22
N GLY A 26 -7.95 16.96 10.98
CA GLY A 26 -8.82 16.74 12.14
C GLY A 26 -10.03 15.84 11.85
N GLN A 27 -10.12 15.26 10.64
CA GLN A 27 -11.15 14.26 10.36
C GLN A 27 -10.99 13.05 11.28
N GLN A 28 -12.10 12.60 11.87
CA GLN A 28 -12.18 11.37 12.62
C GLN A 28 -12.83 10.29 11.77
N PHE A 29 -12.26 9.09 11.82
CA PHE A 29 -12.74 7.94 11.08
C PHE A 29 -13.34 6.92 12.03
N ASN A 30 -14.47 6.36 11.64
CA ASN A 30 -15.12 5.29 12.37
C ASN A 30 -14.47 3.95 12.02
N PHE A 31 -14.19 3.14 13.04
CA PHE A 31 -13.53 1.87 12.85
C PHE A 31 -14.29 0.92 11.92
N VAL A 32 -15.60 0.76 12.11
CA VAL A 32 -16.43 -0.21 11.38
C VAL A 32 -16.84 0.31 10.00
N MET A 33 -17.07 1.63 9.89
CA MET A 33 -17.58 2.22 8.65
C MET A 33 -16.47 2.64 7.68
N ASP A 34 -15.30 3.02 8.17
CA ASP A 34 -14.23 3.59 7.35
C ASP A 34 -12.98 2.69 7.37
N ILE A 35 -12.45 2.41 8.56
CA ILE A 35 -11.12 1.79 8.70
C ILE A 35 -11.16 0.31 8.27
N GLN A 36 -12.01 -0.48 8.90
CA GLN A 36 -12.15 -1.90 8.64
C GLN A 36 -12.41 -2.21 7.15
N PRO A 37 -13.46 -1.65 6.50
CA PRO A 37 -13.74 -1.98 5.11
C PRO A 37 -12.62 -1.56 4.15
N PHE A 38 -11.94 -0.44 4.44
CA PHE A 38 -10.79 -0.03 3.64
C PHE A 38 -9.61 -1.00 3.80
N THR A 39 -9.25 -1.35 5.04
CA THR A 39 -8.13 -2.27 5.30
C THR A 39 -8.39 -3.67 4.74
N GLU A 40 -9.63 -4.17 4.80
CA GLU A 40 -10.06 -5.43 4.18
C GLU A 40 -9.93 -5.38 2.65
N THR A 41 -10.26 -4.24 2.02
CA THR A 41 -10.08 -4.05 0.58
C THR A 41 -8.60 -4.12 0.20
N VAL A 42 -7.73 -3.45 0.97
CA VAL A 42 -6.27 -3.50 0.75
C VAL A 42 -5.75 -4.93 0.93
N ASP A 43 -6.18 -5.64 1.97
CA ASP A 43 -5.79 -7.04 2.20
C ASP A 43 -6.21 -7.98 1.07
N GLN A 44 -7.37 -7.75 0.45
CA GLN A 44 -7.79 -8.49 -0.75
C GLN A 44 -6.85 -8.23 -1.92
N HIS A 45 -6.48 -6.98 -2.18
CA HIS A 45 -5.53 -6.64 -3.24
C HIS A 45 -4.14 -7.26 -2.98
N LEU A 46 -3.68 -7.25 -1.72
CA LEU A 46 -2.42 -7.90 -1.32
C LEU A 46 -2.49 -9.43 -1.47
N THR A 47 -3.64 -10.05 -1.19
CA THR A 47 -3.85 -11.50 -1.40
C THR A 47 -3.74 -11.85 -2.88
N VAL A 48 -4.26 -11.01 -3.78
CA VAL A 48 -4.09 -11.19 -5.23
C VAL A 48 -2.62 -11.03 -5.62
N LEU A 49 -1.88 -10.11 -5.00
CA LEU A 49 -0.44 -9.96 -5.23
C LEU A 49 0.36 -11.18 -4.77
N GLU A 50 -0.03 -11.78 -3.63
CA GLU A 50 0.58 -13.00 -3.08
C GLU A 50 0.44 -14.19 -4.04
N ASN A 51 -0.71 -14.34 -4.69
CA ASN A 51 -0.91 -15.35 -5.74
C ASN A 51 0.04 -15.18 -6.94
N ASN A 52 0.68 -14.01 -7.07
CA ASN A 52 1.65 -13.69 -8.11
C ASN A 52 3.07 -13.48 -7.54
N ARG A 53 3.32 -13.88 -6.29
CA ARG A 53 4.60 -13.66 -5.57
C ARG A 53 5.81 -14.13 -6.36
N ALA A 54 5.78 -15.35 -6.90
CA ALA A 54 6.88 -15.92 -7.69
C ALA A 54 7.25 -15.04 -8.90
N GLN A 55 6.25 -14.45 -9.57
CA GLN A 55 6.49 -13.54 -10.69
C GLN A 55 7.13 -12.23 -10.22
N VAL A 56 6.71 -11.70 -9.06
CA VAL A 56 7.22 -10.44 -8.51
C VAL A 56 8.65 -10.59 -8.00
N ILE A 57 8.94 -11.63 -7.22
CA ILE A 57 10.30 -11.87 -6.68
C ILE A 57 11.31 -12.24 -7.77
N GLY A 58 10.83 -12.77 -8.92
CA GLY A 58 11.66 -13.08 -10.08
C GLY A 58 12.07 -11.86 -10.90
N LEU A 59 11.51 -10.68 -10.62
CA LEU A 59 11.91 -9.44 -11.30
C LEU A 59 13.31 -8.99 -10.82
N PRO A 60 14.10 -8.34 -11.69
CA PRO A 60 15.34 -7.69 -11.27
C PRO A 60 15.12 -6.77 -10.06
N LEU A 61 16.09 -6.64 -9.17
CA LEU A 61 16.00 -5.74 -8.00
C LEU A 61 14.84 -6.03 -7.01
N MET A 62 14.10 -7.11 -7.21
CA MET A 62 13.20 -7.69 -6.23
C MET A 62 13.84 -8.93 -5.61
N ASN A 63 13.44 -9.22 -4.39
CA ASN A 63 13.77 -10.43 -3.67
C ASN A 63 12.72 -10.60 -2.56
N GLU A 64 12.82 -11.72 -1.84
CA GLU A 64 11.88 -12.08 -0.81
C GLU A 64 11.74 -11.01 0.28
N LYS A 65 12.87 -10.56 0.83
CA LYS A 65 12.89 -9.55 1.89
C LYS A 65 12.25 -8.24 1.46
N LYS A 66 12.52 -7.79 0.24
CA LYS A 66 11.95 -6.55 -0.29
C LYS A 66 10.45 -6.69 -0.53
N TYR A 67 10.01 -7.86 -1.01
CA TYR A 67 8.60 -8.18 -1.17
C TYR A 67 7.87 -8.13 0.18
N GLU A 68 8.35 -8.86 1.18
CA GLU A 68 7.77 -8.88 2.53
C GLU A 68 7.70 -7.48 3.16
N LEU A 69 8.77 -6.69 3.02
CA LEU A 69 8.81 -5.30 3.51
C LEU A 69 7.77 -4.42 2.81
N MET A 70 7.64 -4.52 1.48
CA MET A 70 6.63 -3.77 0.73
C MET A 70 5.22 -4.12 1.22
N ILE A 71 4.90 -5.41 1.38
CA ILE A 71 3.59 -5.86 1.88
C ILE A 71 3.33 -5.32 3.29
N ALA A 72 4.31 -5.46 4.19
CA ALA A 72 4.19 -4.98 5.57
C ALA A 72 3.98 -3.45 5.62
N HIS A 73 4.72 -2.71 4.79
CA HIS A 73 4.56 -1.26 4.70
C HIS A 73 3.17 -0.85 4.19
N ILE A 74 2.63 -1.54 3.18
CA ILE A 74 1.29 -1.24 2.66
C ILE A 74 0.23 -1.48 3.75
N LYS A 75 0.32 -2.57 4.50
CA LYS A 75 -0.62 -2.89 5.60
C LYS A 75 -0.55 -1.87 6.73
N ASP A 76 0.65 -1.47 7.13
CA ASP A 76 0.80 -0.48 8.18
C ASP A 76 0.33 0.92 7.73
N LEU A 77 0.58 1.29 6.46
CA LEU A 77 0.06 2.53 5.89
C LEU A 77 -1.48 2.55 5.81
N SER A 78 -2.11 1.42 5.45
CA SER A 78 -3.57 1.32 5.32
C SER A 78 -4.31 1.47 6.64
N VAL A 79 -3.65 1.22 7.77
CA VAL A 79 -4.20 1.45 9.12
C VAL A 79 -3.80 2.83 9.61
N SER A 80 -2.51 3.15 9.57
CA SER A 80 -1.94 4.35 10.19
C SER A 80 -2.42 5.66 9.55
N CYS A 81 -2.91 5.62 8.30
CA CYS A 81 -3.43 6.79 7.60
C CYS A 81 -4.66 7.41 8.28
N PHE A 82 -5.42 6.67 9.08
CA PHE A 82 -6.61 7.20 9.74
C PHE A 82 -6.33 7.92 11.06
N PHE A 83 -5.09 7.86 11.56
CA PHE A 83 -4.76 8.34 12.89
C PHE A 83 -3.98 9.66 12.84
N SER A 84 -4.60 10.72 13.35
CA SER A 84 -3.99 12.06 13.44
C SER A 84 -2.68 12.08 14.24
N LYS A 85 -2.45 11.11 15.14
CA LYS A 85 -1.23 10.97 15.93
C LYS A 85 -0.07 10.28 15.19
N THR A 86 -0.30 9.67 14.02
CA THR A 86 0.74 9.01 13.22
C THR A 86 1.87 9.98 12.90
N SER A 87 3.13 9.56 13.03
CA SER A 87 4.27 10.44 12.73
C SER A 87 4.33 10.78 11.24
N LYS A 88 4.25 12.07 10.88
CA LYS A 88 4.29 12.52 9.48
C LYS A 88 5.58 12.12 8.78
N LYS A 89 6.72 12.22 9.47
CA LYS A 89 8.00 11.84 8.89
C LYS A 89 8.04 10.34 8.55
N VAL A 90 7.72 9.49 9.51
CA VAL A 90 7.76 8.02 9.34
C VAL A 90 6.78 7.59 8.24
N PHE A 91 5.55 8.12 8.28
CA PHE A 91 4.52 7.80 7.29
C PHE A 91 4.95 8.18 5.87
N ILE A 92 5.46 9.40 5.67
CA ILE A 92 5.87 9.87 4.34
C ILE A 92 7.10 9.12 3.82
N ASP A 93 8.06 8.80 4.68
CA ASP A 93 9.25 8.02 4.30
C ASP A 93 8.82 6.61 3.83
N GLN A 94 7.89 5.97 4.53
CA GLN A 94 7.32 4.66 4.17
C GLN A 94 6.44 4.72 2.90
N LEU A 95 5.59 5.74 2.77
CA LEU A 95 4.74 5.96 1.60
C LEU A 95 5.59 6.12 0.33
N LYS A 96 6.68 6.87 0.39
CA LYS A 96 7.61 7.05 -0.73
C LYS A 96 8.29 5.74 -1.14
N ALA A 97 8.71 4.93 -0.17
CA ALA A 97 9.31 3.63 -0.44
C ALA A 97 8.33 2.73 -1.21
N VAL A 98 7.09 2.62 -0.73
CA VAL A 98 6.05 1.81 -1.38
C VAL A 98 5.68 2.36 -2.76
N LYS A 99 5.50 3.69 -2.91
CA LYS A 99 5.24 4.31 -4.23
C LYS A 99 6.33 3.93 -5.23
N HIS A 100 7.60 4.05 -4.83
CA HIS A 100 8.73 3.68 -5.68
C HIS A 100 8.70 2.20 -6.09
N GLU A 101 8.40 1.29 -5.16
CA GLU A 101 8.29 -0.14 -5.43
C GLU A 101 7.14 -0.49 -6.37
N LEU A 102 5.93 0.04 -6.13
CA LEU A 102 4.78 -0.19 -7.01
C LEU A 102 4.99 0.40 -8.41
N HIS A 103 5.61 1.57 -8.52
CA HIS A 103 5.98 2.14 -9.82
C HIS A 103 6.99 1.26 -10.56
N TYR A 104 7.99 0.72 -9.85
CA TYR A 104 8.93 -0.23 -10.42
C TYR A 104 8.21 -1.47 -10.97
N LEU A 105 7.36 -2.09 -10.16
CA LEU A 105 6.58 -3.27 -10.58
C LEU A 105 5.72 -2.97 -11.79
N ASN A 106 4.97 -1.85 -11.77
CA ASN A 106 4.15 -1.44 -12.91
C ASN A 106 5.00 -1.26 -14.17
N ARG A 107 6.19 -0.67 -14.09
CA ARG A 107 7.08 -0.52 -15.25
C ARG A 107 7.49 -1.88 -15.82
N MET A 108 7.93 -2.79 -14.96
CA MET A 108 8.42 -4.11 -15.38
C MET A 108 7.33 -4.99 -15.99
N ILE A 109 6.08 -4.87 -15.51
CA ILE A 109 4.96 -5.66 -16.04
C ILE A 109 4.46 -5.12 -17.38
N ASN A 110 4.68 -3.83 -17.68
CA ASN A 110 4.30 -3.21 -18.95
C ASN A 110 5.44 -3.24 -19.99
N THR A 111 6.59 -3.84 -19.66
CA THR A 111 7.74 -4.02 -20.56
C THR A 111 7.75 -5.45 -21.08
#